data_AF-A0A957L5G1-F1
#
_entry.id   AF-A0A957L5G1-F1
#
_cell.length_a   1.000
_cell.length_b   1.000
_cell.length_c   1.000
_cell.angle_alpha   90.00
_cell.angle_beta   90.00
_cell.angle_gamma   90.00
#
_symmetry.space_group_name_H-M   'P 1'
#
loop_
_entity.id
_entity.type
_entity.pdbx_description
1 polymer ?
#
loop_
_entity_poly.entity_id
_entity_poly.type
_entity_poly.pdbx_seq_one_letter_code
_entity_poly.pdbx_strand_id
1 'polypeptide(L)'
;MLPDYEGSIMLIAAVVRLWIKDAGDNPAELAAVAGWLGMKPADLKRRWNLTPEAPIIEAALPGDMICPVCGGAVAWSGRGRFKVYCSDRCMRRAGRQRMRKNHAAE
;
A
#
# COMPACT_ATOMS: atom_id res chain seq x y z
N MET A 1 42.31 15.23 19.99
CA MET A 1 41.04 14.50 20.10
C MET A 1 40.00 15.26 19.30
N LEU A 2 39.72 14.83 18.07
CA LEU A 2 38.54 15.29 17.35
C LEU A 2 37.33 14.55 17.91
N PRO A 3 36.18 15.21 18.16
CA PRO A 3 34.98 14.53 18.60
C PRO A 3 34.52 13.52 17.55
N ASP A 4 34.03 12.36 17.99
CA ASP A 4 33.48 11.28 17.16
C ASP A 4 32.23 11.75 16.39
N TYR A 5 32.47 12.49 15.31
CA TYR A 5 31.43 12.94 14.39
C TYR A 5 30.78 11.77 13.67
N GLU A 6 31.50 10.67 13.44
CA GLU A 6 30.95 9.47 12.79
C GLU A 6 29.82 8.84 13.61
N GLY A 7 29.98 8.71 14.93
CA GLY A 7 28.93 8.18 15.79
C GLY A 7 27.66 9.03 15.78
N SER A 8 27.85 10.36 15.78
CA SER A 8 26.75 11.32 15.74
C SER A 8 26.00 11.28 14.40
N ILE A 9 26.73 11.18 13.28
CA ILE A 9 26.15 11.06 11.94
C ILE A 9 25.36 9.76 11.79
N MET A 10 25.87 8.64 12.31
CA MET A 10 25.18 7.36 12.27
C MET A 10 23.88 7.39 13.09
N LEU A 11 23.90 8.04 14.26
CA LEU A 11 22.70 8.20 15.08
C LEU A 11 21.64 9.06 14.38
N ILE A 12 22.03 10.19 13.80
CA ILE A 12 21.12 11.06 13.03
C ILE A 12 20.54 10.29 11.84
N ALA A 13 21.36 9.53 11.12
CA ALA A 13 20.89 8.71 10.01
C ALA A 13 19.87 7.65 10.45
N ALA A 14 20.07 7.02 11.61
CA ALA A 14 19.14 6.03 12.17
C ALA A 14 17.80 6.67 12.59
N VAL A 15 17.84 7.84 13.23
CA VAL A 15 16.63 8.59 13.61
C VAL A 15 15.84 9.04 12.38
N VAL A 16 16.53 9.56 11.36
CA VAL A 16 15.91 9.95 10.08
C VAL A 16 15.30 8.74 9.37
N ARG A 17 15.98 7.59 9.37
CA ARG A 17 15.45 6.32 8.83
C ARG A 17 14.15 5.91 9.51
N LEU A 18 14.12 5.95 10.84
CA LEU A 18 12.94 5.59 11.62
C LEU A 18 11.77 6.54 11.33
N TRP A 19 12.04 7.84 11.31
CA TRP A 19 11.02 8.85 11.03
C TRP A 19 10.45 8.75 9.60
N ILE A 20 11.29 8.49 8.60
CA ILE A 20 10.83 8.25 7.22
C ILE A 20 9.97 6.98 7.13
N LYS A 21 10.28 5.96 7.94
CA LYS A 21 9.48 4.74 8.03
C LYS A 21 8.08 5.04 8.58
N ASP A 22 7.98 5.73 9.72
CA ASP A 22 6.71 6.12 10.33
C ASP A 22 5.87 7.04 9.41
N ALA A 23 6.53 7.97 8.71
CA ALA A 23 5.88 8.81 7.70
C ALA A 23 5.33 7.99 6.51
N GLY A 24 5.83 6.77 6.27
CA GLY A 24 5.29 5.85 5.27
C GLY A 24 3.84 5.45 5.54
N ASP A 25 3.48 5.35 6.82
CA ASP A 25 2.16 4.92 7.31
C ASP A 25 1.16 6.10 7.41
N ASN A 26 1.64 7.34 7.48
CA ASN A 26 0.82 8.55 7.51
C ASN A 26 0.98 9.41 6.24
N PRO A 27 -0.04 9.48 5.34
CA PRO A 27 0.08 10.19 4.06
C PRO A 27 0.27 11.71 4.22
N ALA A 28 -0.17 12.32 5.32
CA ALA A 28 0.02 13.74 5.59
C ALA A 28 1.48 14.04 5.94
N GLU A 29 2.10 13.20 6.78
CA GLU A 29 3.51 13.33 7.16
C GLU A 29 4.44 13.05 5.99
N LEU A 30 4.14 12.02 5.18
CA LEU A 30 4.90 11.73 3.97
C LEU A 30 4.97 12.93 3.02
N ALA A 31 3.86 13.67 2.88
CA ALA A 31 3.82 14.86 2.03
C ALA A 31 4.68 15.99 2.59
N ALA A 32 4.68 16.18 3.92
CA ALA A 32 5.52 17.16 4.59
C ALA A 32 7.02 16.83 4.46
N VAL A 33 7.40 15.56 4.69
CA VAL A 33 8.78 15.08 4.54
C VAL A 33 9.26 15.20 3.10
N ALA A 34 8.42 14.82 2.13
CA ALA A 34 8.73 14.95 0.72
C ALA A 34 8.93 16.42 0.31
N GLY A 35 8.10 17.34 0.84
CA GLY A 35 8.25 18.78 0.65
C GLY A 35 9.59 19.31 1.18
N TRP A 36 10.00 18.89 2.37
CA TRP A 36 11.30 19.23 2.95
C TRP A 36 12.49 18.77 2.10
N LEU A 37 12.38 17.60 1.49
CA LEU A 37 13.41 17.01 0.63
C LEU A 37 13.36 17.53 -0.82
N GLY A 38 12.38 18.37 -1.18
CA GLY A 38 12.17 18.82 -2.55
C GLY A 38 11.83 17.67 -3.51
N MET A 39 11.22 16.60 -3.00
CA MET A 39 10.89 15.40 -3.77
C MET A 39 9.37 15.21 -3.85
N LYS A 40 8.88 14.45 -4.83
CA LYS A 40 7.48 14.03 -4.84
C LYS A 40 7.27 12.89 -3.83
N PRO A 41 6.12 12.82 -3.13
CA PRO A 41 5.84 11.74 -2.17
C PRO A 41 5.93 10.34 -2.78
N ALA A 42 5.56 10.19 -4.06
CA ALA A 42 5.68 8.93 -4.79
C ALA A 42 7.14 8.50 -5.02
N ASP A 43 8.03 9.46 -5.27
CA ASP A 43 9.46 9.20 -5.48
C ASP A 43 10.14 8.86 -4.15
N LEU A 44 9.74 9.52 -3.06
CA LEU A 44 10.19 9.20 -1.71
C LEU A 44 9.78 7.77 -1.33
N LYS A 45 8.52 7.39 -1.58
CA LYS A 45 8.03 6.02 -1.36
C LYS A 45 8.82 4.97 -2.12
N ARG A 46 9.11 5.20 -3.40
CA ARG A 46 9.91 4.29 -4.24
C ARG A 46 11.34 4.16 -3.74
N ARG A 47 11.98 5.30 -3.44
CA ARG A 47 13.39 5.34 -3.02
C ARG A 47 13.63 4.62 -1.70
N TRP A 48 12.65 4.65 -0.81
CA TRP A 48 12.75 4.07 0.52
C TRP A 48 12.03 2.73 0.68
N ASN A 49 11.52 2.17 -0.42
CA ASN A 49 10.68 0.96 -0.40
C ASN A 49 9.59 1.02 0.69
N LEU A 50 9.02 2.22 0.90
CA LEU A 50 7.89 2.46 1.80
C LEU A 50 6.63 1.96 1.08
N THR A 51 6.61 0.67 0.76
CA THR A 51 5.34 -0.02 0.64
C THR A 51 4.72 0.06 2.03
N PRO A 52 3.48 0.55 2.20
CA PRO A 52 2.77 0.21 3.43
C PRO A 52 2.92 -1.29 3.55
N GLU A 53 3.45 -1.78 4.68
CA GLU A 53 3.28 -3.19 5.02
C GLU A 53 1.79 -3.41 4.78
N ALA A 54 1.47 -4.26 3.79
CA ALA A 54 0.08 -4.57 3.49
C ALA A 54 -0.58 -4.80 4.84
N PRO A 55 -1.73 -4.16 5.15
CA PRO A 55 -2.34 -4.27 6.47
C PRO A 55 -2.23 -5.73 6.83
N ILE A 56 -1.67 -6.05 8.00
CA ILE A 56 -1.57 -7.44 8.45
C ILE A 56 -3.01 -7.92 8.39
N ILE A 57 -3.38 -8.58 7.29
CA ILE A 57 -4.69 -9.16 7.09
C ILE A 57 -4.60 -10.24 8.14
N GLU A 58 -5.23 -10.02 9.31
CA GLU A 58 -5.48 -11.05 10.31
C GLU A 58 -5.78 -12.30 9.51
N ALA A 59 -4.84 -13.24 9.59
CA ALA A 59 -4.63 -14.27 8.58
C ALA A 59 -5.99 -14.73 8.06
N ALA A 60 -6.29 -14.33 6.82
CA ALA A 60 -7.45 -14.81 6.09
C ALA A 60 -7.53 -16.31 6.37
N LEU A 61 -8.56 -16.72 7.11
CA LEU A 61 -8.74 -18.12 7.47
C LEU A 61 -8.66 -18.90 6.16
N PRO A 62 -8.01 -20.08 6.10
CA PRO A 62 -7.91 -20.86 4.86
C PRO A 62 -9.33 -21.17 4.34
N GLY A 63 -9.84 -20.32 3.45
CA GLY A 63 -11.27 -20.22 3.14
C GLY A 63 -11.76 -18.84 2.68
N ASP A 64 -11.07 -17.75 3.04
CA ASP A 64 -11.48 -16.41 2.61
C ASP A 64 -10.99 -16.08 1.19
N MET A 65 -11.95 -15.90 0.27
CA MET A 65 -11.63 -15.48 -1.10
C MET A 65 -11.25 -14.00 -1.15
N ILE A 66 -10.25 -13.69 -1.97
CA ILE A 66 -9.77 -12.32 -2.19
C ILE A 66 -10.45 -11.72 -3.43
N CYS A 67 -10.91 -10.48 -3.32
CA CYS A 67 -11.53 -9.77 -4.43
C CYS A 67 -10.48 -9.43 -5.52
N PRO A 68 -10.66 -9.85 -6.78
CA PRO A 68 -9.66 -9.64 -7.83
C PRO A 68 -9.56 -8.18 -8.30
N VAL A 69 -10.40 -7.28 -7.78
CA VAL A 69 -10.46 -5.87 -8.19
C VAL A 69 -9.77 -4.94 -7.21
N CYS A 70 -9.83 -5.25 -5.91
CA CYS A 70 -9.29 -4.38 -4.87
C CYS A 70 -8.43 -5.11 -3.83
N GLY A 71 -8.32 -6.44 -3.88
CA GLY A 71 -7.59 -7.22 -2.90
C GLY A 71 -8.28 -7.37 -1.53
N GLY A 72 -9.49 -6.82 -1.36
CA GLY A 72 -10.24 -6.96 -0.10
C GLY A 72 -10.83 -8.35 0.08
N ALA A 73 -11.03 -8.76 1.34
CA ALA A 73 -11.68 -10.01 1.70
C ALA A 73 -13.12 -10.07 1.17
N VAL A 74 -13.53 -11.21 0.64
CA VAL A 74 -14.89 -11.46 0.20
C VAL A 74 -15.59 -12.29 1.25
N ALA A 75 -16.54 -11.67 1.95
CA ALA A 75 -17.32 -12.34 2.98
C ALA A 75 -18.10 -13.52 2.39
N TRP A 76 -17.94 -14.69 3.01
CA TRP A 76 -18.75 -15.87 2.69
C TRP A 76 -20.16 -15.68 3.28
N SER A 77 -21.19 -15.75 2.42
CA SER A 77 -22.59 -15.58 2.84
C SER A 77 -23.22 -16.85 3.43
N GLY A 78 -22.47 -17.96 3.54
CA GLY A 78 -22.95 -19.25 4.08
C GLY A 78 -24.08 -19.92 3.29
N ARG A 79 -24.58 -19.30 2.23
CA ARG A 79 -25.68 -19.78 1.38
C ARG A 79 -25.43 -19.42 -0.09
N GLY A 80 -25.65 -20.37 -0.98
CA GLY A 80 -25.64 -20.17 -2.43
C GLY A 80 -24.24 -20.10 -3.06
N ARG A 81 -24.17 -19.52 -4.27
CA ARG A 81 -22.91 -19.33 -4.99
C ARG A 81 -22.02 -18.34 -4.26
N PHE A 82 -20.75 -18.68 -4.18
CA PHE A 82 -19.69 -17.81 -3.69
C PHE A 82 -19.69 -16.46 -4.42
N LYS A 83 -19.70 -15.36 -3.66
CA LYS A 83 -19.44 -14.05 -4.22
C LYS A 83 -17.97 -13.99 -4.65
N VAL A 84 -17.73 -13.51 -5.86
CA VAL A 84 -16.37 -13.31 -6.42
C VAL A 84 -15.83 -11.91 -6.06
N TYR A 85 -16.72 -10.99 -5.71
CA TYR A 85 -16.39 -9.59 -5.45
C TYR A 85 -16.84 -9.19 -4.05
N CYS A 86 -16.01 -8.40 -3.36
CA CYS A 86 -16.32 -7.90 -2.02
C CYS A 86 -17.49 -6.92 -1.99
N SER A 87 -17.83 -6.31 -3.12
CA SER A 87 -18.91 -5.32 -3.25
C SER A 87 -19.41 -5.21 -4.69
N ASP A 88 -20.64 -4.70 -4.84
CA ASP A 88 -21.23 -4.38 -6.15
C ASP A 88 -20.38 -3.37 -6.93
N ARG A 89 -19.69 -2.47 -6.24
CA ARG A 89 -18.78 -1.50 -6.86
C ARG A 89 -17.63 -2.21 -7.57
N CYS A 90 -17.04 -3.23 -6.95
CA CYS A 90 -15.98 -4.03 -7.55
C CYS A 90 -16.51 -4.88 -8.72
N MET A 91 -17.70 -5.47 -8.57
CA MET A 91 -18.36 -6.20 -9.65
C MET A 91 -18.57 -5.32 -10.90
N ARG A 92 -19.13 -4.11 -10.73
CA ARG A 92 -19.33 -3.17 -11.84
C ARG A 92 -18.01 -2.72 -12.49
N ARG A 93 -16.96 -2.51 -11.68
CA ARG A 93 -15.63 -2.14 -12.20
C ARG A 93 -15.03 -3.27 -13.04
N ALA A 94 -15.12 -4.52 -12.59
CA ALA A 94 -14.70 -5.68 -13.36
C ALA A 94 -15.49 -5.82 -14.66
N GLY A 95 -16.81 -5.58 -14.64
CA GLY A 95 -17.65 -5.58 -15.83
C GLY A 95 -17.16 -4.57 -16.89
N ARG A 96 -16.89 -3.33 -16.48
CA ARG A 96 -16.34 -2.30 -17.39
C ARG A 96 -14.98 -2.67 -17.96
N GLN A 97 -14.11 -3.29 -17.17
CA GLN A 97 -12.80 -3.74 -17.66
C GLN A 97 -12.92 -4.82 -18.73
N ARG A 98 -13.85 -5.76 -18.59
CA ARG A 98 -14.10 -6.78 -19.62
C ARG A 98 -14.60 -6.19 -20.92
N MET A 99 -15.57 -5.27 -20.85
CA MET A 99 -16.08 -4.57 -22.05
C MET A 99 -14.96 -3.84 -22.79
N ARG A 100 -14.08 -3.12 -22.07
CA ARG A 100 -12.93 -2.43 -22.68
C ARG A 100 -11.94 -3.40 -23.34
N LYS A 101 -11.71 -4.57 -22.75
CA LYS A 101 -10.84 -5.59 -23.34
C LYS A 101 -11.44 -6.19 -24.60
N ASN A 102 -12.74 -6.45 -24.62
CA ASN A 102 -13.43 -6.98 -25.79
C ASN A 102 -13.39 -5.99 -26.96
N HIS A 103 -13.69 -4.70 -26.71
CA HIS A 103 -13.59 -3.67 -27.75
C HIS A 103 -12.16 -3.41 -28.24
N ALA A 104 -11.14 -3.68 -27.43
CA ALA A 104 -9.75 -3.54 -27.84
C ALA A 104 -9.24 -4.76 -28.65
N ALA A 105 -10.02 -5.84 -28.67
CA ALA A 105 -9.69 -7.07 -29.39
C ALA A 105 -10.43 -7.19 -30.74
N GLU A 106 -11.37 -6.28 -31.01
CA GLU A 106 -12.05 -6.09 -32.31
C GLU A 106 -11.30 -5.03 -33.14
#